data_AF-A0AA96FY51-F1
#
_entry.id   AF-A0AA96FY51-F1
#
_cell.length_a   1.000
_cell.length_b   1.000
_cell.length_c   1.000
_cell.angle_alpha   90.00
_cell.angle_beta   90.00
_cell.angle_gamma   90.00
#
_symmetry.space_group_name_H-M   'P 1'
#
loop_
_entity.id
_entity.type
_entity.pdbx_description
1 polymer ?
#
loop_
_entity_poly.entity_id
_entity_poly.type
_entity_poly.pdbx_seq_one_letter_code
_entity_poly.pdbx_strand_id
1 'polypeptide(L)'
;MSDPSALFGLISGIGGALIGAAGGIYADRRRRTDERSTSVEVEKKELLEAIARARLSCRSWLTLTTQIAQGMSFSLPMSLESYDAVMSPTLQALTEAVYNLGRLGMPSEEEVHRKLGRPSGQAEEQGSAVRDIHAVAADLREKVLVGDQLTRETSRAIADDADRAATRLSKYLTDRATYFLGDIGPAAMAAQPGYPLSSPGLHHPIRNEQDEVGDSTFTPFWFAVPCQRALQGEDGGPSGVELAPGSWYLAVAEVAGGLLVQTEEGLRGVLEETVGIQRG
;
A
#
# COMPACT_ATOMS: atom_id res chain seq x y z
N MET A 1 80.49 5.34 13.75
CA MET A 1 79.18 4.66 13.88
C MET A 1 78.51 4.74 12.54
N SER A 2 78.32 3.57 11.95
CA SER A 2 77.95 3.34 10.56
C SER A 2 76.50 3.74 10.29
N ASP A 3 76.26 4.41 9.16
CA ASP A 3 74.95 4.40 8.54
C ASP A 3 75.11 4.07 7.04
N PRO A 4 74.71 2.87 6.60
CA PRO A 4 74.93 2.39 5.23
C PRO A 4 73.62 2.49 4.43
N SER A 5 73.30 3.64 3.82
CA SER A 5 72.19 3.74 2.85
C SER A 5 72.30 4.96 1.91
N ALA A 6 73.51 5.34 1.52
CA ALA A 6 73.74 6.32 0.46
C ALA A 6 74.49 5.65 -0.70
N LEU A 7 73.83 4.72 -1.40
CA LEU A 7 74.33 4.15 -2.64
C LEU A 7 73.20 3.41 -3.36
N PHE A 8 72.44 4.14 -4.17
CA PHE A 8 72.16 3.74 -5.55
C PHE A 8 71.46 4.91 -6.26
N GLY A 9 72.29 5.74 -6.89
CA GLY A 9 71.84 6.67 -7.90
C GLY A 9 71.42 5.92 -9.17
N LEU A 10 70.26 6.33 -9.69
CA LEU A 10 70.16 6.88 -11.03
C LEU A 10 70.71 6.02 -12.18
N ILE A 11 69.95 5.00 -12.59
CA ILE A 11 69.95 4.54 -13.99
C ILE A 11 68.50 4.33 -14.44
N SER A 12 68.06 5.22 -15.31
CA SER A 12 67.22 4.97 -16.48
C SER A 12 65.92 4.17 -16.29
N GLY A 13 64.80 4.89 -16.38
CA GLY A 13 63.49 4.27 -16.44
C GLY A 13 62.40 5.27 -16.78
N ILE A 14 62.51 5.88 -17.95
CA ILE A 14 61.43 6.62 -18.64
C ILE A 14 60.20 5.70 -18.68
N GLY A 15 59.21 5.92 -17.81
CA GLY A 15 58.03 5.03 -17.77
C GLY A 15 56.92 5.35 -16.78
N GLY A 16 56.79 6.58 -16.25
CA GLY A 16 55.82 6.84 -15.17
C GLY A 16 55.12 8.19 -15.14
N ALA A 17 55.24 9.02 -16.19
CA ALA A 17 54.70 10.38 -16.19
C ALA A 17 53.63 10.64 -17.28
N LEU A 18 52.91 9.60 -17.71
CA LEU A 18 51.77 9.73 -18.65
C LEU A 18 50.50 8.97 -18.22
N ILE A 19 50.39 8.54 -16.95
CA ILE A 19 49.14 8.00 -16.37
C ILE A 19 48.74 8.79 -15.11
N GLY A 20 49.05 10.09 -15.07
CA GLY A 20 48.64 10.99 -13.98
C GLY A 20 47.53 11.98 -14.36
N ALA A 21 47.30 12.23 -15.65
CA ALA A 21 46.35 13.26 -16.10
C ALA A 21 45.11 12.72 -16.83
N ALA A 22 45.06 11.42 -17.16
CA ALA A 22 43.86 10.79 -17.73
C ALA A 22 42.94 10.14 -16.66
N GLY A 23 43.48 9.86 -15.45
CA GLY A 23 42.72 9.28 -14.34
C GLY A 23 41.77 10.26 -13.64
N GLY A 24 42.11 11.55 -13.60
CA GLY A 24 41.28 12.58 -12.95
C GLY A 24 39.97 12.86 -13.69
N ILE A 25 39.99 12.82 -15.03
CA ILE A 25 38.78 13.06 -15.84
C ILE A 25 37.87 11.83 -15.86
N TYR A 26 38.42 10.61 -15.74
CA TYR A 26 37.61 9.40 -15.63
C TYR A 26 37.01 9.20 -14.23
N ALA A 27 37.73 9.56 -13.17
CA ALA A 27 37.20 9.53 -11.80
C ALA A 27 36.12 10.59 -11.56
N ASP A 28 36.29 11.82 -12.08
CA ASP A 28 35.26 12.87 -12.00
C ASP A 28 34.02 12.52 -12.84
N ARG A 29 34.20 11.92 -14.03
CA ARG A 29 33.06 11.47 -14.85
C ARG A 29 32.33 10.30 -14.20
N ARG A 30 33.03 9.35 -13.57
CA ARG A 30 32.40 8.24 -12.82
C ARG A 30 31.67 8.76 -11.59
N ARG A 31 32.27 9.68 -10.83
CA ARG A 31 31.64 10.34 -9.68
C ARG A 31 30.37 11.11 -10.07
N ARG A 32 30.40 11.89 -11.17
CA ARG A 32 29.21 12.56 -11.69
C ARG A 32 28.14 11.60 -12.22
N THR A 33 28.55 10.44 -12.75
CA THR A 33 27.61 9.42 -13.24
C THR A 33 26.96 8.69 -12.06
N ASP A 34 27.71 8.40 -11.00
CA ASP A 34 27.19 7.82 -9.76
C ASP A 34 26.29 8.82 -9.01
N GLU A 35 26.69 10.09 -8.90
CA GLU A 35 25.87 11.19 -8.33
C GLU A 35 24.58 11.44 -9.13
N ARG A 36 24.63 11.33 -10.47
CA ARG A 36 23.43 11.45 -11.32
C ARG A 36 22.53 10.22 -11.25
N SER A 37 23.10 9.02 -11.16
CA SER A 37 22.32 7.78 -11.03
C SER A 37 21.62 7.71 -9.67
N THR A 38 22.32 8.07 -8.59
CA THR A 38 21.74 8.16 -7.24
C THR A 38 20.64 9.22 -7.15
N SER A 39 20.82 10.39 -7.77
CA SER A 39 19.77 11.42 -7.80
C SER A 39 18.50 10.95 -8.52
N VAL A 40 18.64 10.26 -9.65
CA VAL A 40 17.51 9.70 -10.42
C VAL A 40 16.81 8.57 -9.65
N GLU A 41 17.55 7.73 -8.93
CA GLU A 41 16.97 6.69 -8.08
C GLU A 41 16.20 7.25 -6.89
N VAL A 42 16.72 8.32 -6.26
CA VAL A 42 16.04 9.03 -5.17
C VAL A 42 14.74 9.65 -5.67
N GLU A 43 14.77 10.35 -6.81
CA GLU A 43 13.58 10.96 -7.42
C GLU A 43 12.51 9.91 -7.77
N LYS A 44 12.92 8.78 -8.36
CA LYS A 44 12.03 7.65 -8.64
C LYS A 44 11.41 7.07 -7.37
N LYS A 45 12.19 6.92 -6.29
CA LYS A 45 11.70 6.41 -5.01
C LYS A 45 10.67 7.36 -4.40
N GLU A 46 10.97 8.65 -4.33
CA GLU A 46 10.04 9.67 -3.81
C GLU A 46 8.72 9.68 -4.58
N LEU A 47 8.78 9.52 -5.90
CA LEU A 47 7.59 9.45 -6.72
C LEU A 47 6.78 8.17 -6.47
N LEU A 48 7.42 7.01 -6.37
CA LEU A 48 6.71 5.76 -6.07
C LEU A 48 6.06 5.80 -4.68
N GLU A 49 6.73 6.40 -3.70
CA GLU A 49 6.16 6.65 -2.38
C GLU A 49 4.96 7.60 -2.46
N ALA A 50 5.03 8.68 -3.25
CA ALA A 50 3.92 9.59 -3.47
C ALA A 50 2.72 8.89 -4.15
N ILE A 51 2.98 8.00 -5.13
CA ILE A 51 1.94 7.20 -5.79
C ILE A 51 1.29 6.25 -4.79
N ALA A 52 2.08 5.56 -3.97
CA ALA A 52 1.57 4.66 -2.94
C ALA A 52 0.70 5.41 -1.93
N ARG A 53 1.13 6.61 -1.50
CA ARG A 53 0.37 7.48 -0.59
C ARG A 53 -0.95 7.91 -1.21
N ALA A 54 -0.95 8.34 -2.48
CA ALA A 54 -2.16 8.72 -3.20
C ALA A 54 -3.16 7.55 -3.33
N ARG A 55 -2.68 6.34 -3.62
CA ARG A 55 -3.54 5.13 -3.67
C ARG A 55 -4.14 4.80 -2.33
N LEU A 56 -3.36 4.87 -1.25
CA LEU A 56 -3.84 4.61 0.10
C LEU A 56 -4.94 5.60 0.50
N SER A 57 -4.70 6.91 0.27
CA SER A 57 -5.71 7.94 0.52
C SER A 57 -6.96 7.77 -0.33
N CYS A 58 -6.82 7.37 -1.60
CA CYS A 58 -7.96 7.10 -2.48
C CYS A 58 -8.80 5.92 -1.98
N ARG A 59 -8.16 4.83 -1.53
CA ARG A 59 -8.84 3.66 -0.97
C ARG A 59 -9.54 4.00 0.34
N SER A 60 -8.87 4.75 1.22
CA SER A 60 -9.47 5.23 2.47
C SER A 60 -10.72 6.08 2.20
N TRP A 61 -10.65 7.00 1.24
CA TRP A 61 -11.79 7.80 0.80
C TRP A 61 -12.95 6.95 0.29
N LEU A 62 -12.68 5.97 -0.58
CA LEU A 62 -13.70 5.09 -1.14
C LEU A 62 -14.42 4.29 -0.04
N THR A 63 -13.65 3.70 0.88
CA THR A 63 -14.19 2.96 2.03
C THR A 63 -15.09 3.83 2.87
N LEU A 64 -14.63 5.03 3.26
CA LEU A 64 -15.40 5.95 4.09
C LEU A 64 -16.67 6.42 3.39
N THR A 65 -16.58 6.80 2.12
CA THR A 65 -17.75 7.23 1.32
C THR A 65 -18.80 6.14 1.25
N THR A 66 -18.37 4.90 0.99
CA THR A 66 -19.27 3.73 0.92
C THR A 66 -19.90 3.44 2.28
N GLN A 67 -19.13 3.48 3.37
CA GLN A 67 -19.63 3.25 4.73
C GLN A 67 -20.65 4.32 5.15
N ILE A 68 -20.39 5.59 4.86
CA ILE A 68 -21.29 6.70 5.18
C ILE A 68 -22.60 6.56 4.37
N ALA A 69 -22.49 6.35 3.05
CA ALA A 69 -23.65 6.18 2.18
C ALA A 69 -24.52 4.98 2.62
N GLN A 70 -23.90 3.86 2.99
CA GLN A 70 -24.60 2.69 3.50
C GLN A 70 -25.23 2.97 4.87
N GLY A 71 -24.50 3.58 5.81
CA GLY A 71 -25.00 3.86 7.15
C GLY A 71 -26.23 4.77 7.13
N MET A 72 -26.21 5.82 6.32
CA MET A 72 -27.36 6.70 6.10
C MET A 72 -28.56 5.97 5.50
N SER A 73 -28.35 4.93 4.67
CA SER A 73 -29.44 4.09 4.14
C SER A 73 -30.08 3.16 5.17
N PHE A 74 -29.37 2.91 6.28
CA PHE A 74 -29.87 2.17 7.45
C PHE A 74 -30.29 3.10 8.58
N SER A 75 -30.58 4.36 8.28
CA SER A 75 -31.05 5.33 9.27
C SER A 75 -30.06 5.62 10.40
N LEU A 76 -28.76 5.32 10.23
CA LEU A 76 -27.75 5.67 11.23
C LEU A 76 -27.53 7.19 11.19
N PRO A 77 -27.84 7.91 12.29
CA PRO A 77 -27.70 9.35 12.32
C PRO A 77 -26.22 9.72 12.22
N MET A 78 -25.87 10.53 11.22
CA MET A 78 -24.55 11.13 11.07
C MET A 78 -24.70 12.64 11.16
N SER A 79 -24.02 13.27 12.12
CA SER A 79 -23.97 14.73 12.19
C SER A 79 -22.99 15.26 11.15
N LEU A 80 -23.19 16.51 10.73
CA LEU A 80 -22.26 17.19 9.82
C LEU A 80 -20.86 17.31 10.44
N GLU A 81 -20.78 17.54 11.75
CA GLU A 81 -19.51 17.60 12.46
C GLU A 81 -18.76 16.25 12.42
N SER A 82 -19.46 15.14 12.64
CA SER A 82 -18.86 13.80 12.54
C SER A 82 -18.46 13.47 11.10
N TYR A 83 -19.24 13.88 10.11
CA TYR A 83 -18.88 13.72 8.71
C TYR A 83 -17.61 14.52 8.38
N ASP A 84 -17.58 15.82 8.70
CA ASP A 84 -16.46 16.70 8.39
C ASP A 84 -15.18 16.25 9.12
N ALA A 85 -15.29 15.74 10.36
CA ALA A 85 -14.18 15.21 11.13
C ALA A 85 -13.51 13.97 10.50
N VAL A 86 -14.28 13.16 9.77
CA VAL A 86 -13.78 11.91 9.15
C VAL A 86 -13.40 12.11 7.68
N MET A 87 -14.22 12.85 6.92
CA MET A 87 -14.04 13.00 5.48
C MET A 87 -12.98 14.06 5.13
N SER A 88 -12.94 15.19 5.84
CA SER A 88 -12.03 16.30 5.49
C SER A 88 -10.56 15.92 5.54
N PRO A 89 -10.05 15.23 6.60
CA PRO A 89 -8.65 14.81 6.64
C PRO A 89 -8.29 13.85 5.49
N THR A 90 -9.24 12.98 5.12
CA THR A 90 -9.05 12.01 4.04
C THR A 90 -8.96 12.69 2.68
N LEU A 91 -9.86 13.64 2.39
CA LEU A 91 -9.83 14.44 1.16
C LEU A 91 -8.59 15.35 1.09
N GLN A 92 -8.17 15.92 2.22
CA GLN A 92 -6.95 16.71 2.31
C GLN A 92 -5.72 15.85 1.99
N ALA A 93 -5.58 14.70 2.65
CA ALA A 93 -4.47 13.77 2.42
C ALA A 93 -4.41 13.31 0.95
N LEU A 94 -5.57 13.00 0.36
CA LEU A 94 -5.67 12.65 -1.06
C LEU A 94 -5.23 13.81 -1.97
N THR A 95 -5.76 15.01 -1.74
CA THR A 95 -5.45 16.20 -2.53
C THR A 95 -3.97 16.54 -2.45
N GLU A 96 -3.40 16.48 -1.24
CA GLU A 96 -1.98 16.71 -1.00
C GLU A 96 -1.11 15.63 -1.69
N ALA A 97 -1.47 14.36 -1.59
CA ALA A 97 -0.76 13.28 -2.26
C ALA A 97 -0.75 13.47 -3.78
N VAL A 98 -1.91 13.82 -4.36
CA VAL A 98 -2.04 14.04 -5.81
C VAL A 98 -1.35 15.35 -6.26
N TYR A 99 -1.35 16.39 -5.44
CA TYR A 99 -0.60 17.62 -5.69
C TYR A 99 0.92 17.35 -5.68
N ASN A 100 1.41 16.58 -4.71
CA ASN A 100 2.81 16.19 -4.62
C ASN A 100 3.28 15.41 -5.84
N LEU A 101 2.43 14.58 -6.45
CA LEU A 101 2.73 13.93 -7.72
C LEU A 101 2.99 14.95 -8.84
N GLY A 102 2.16 15.99 -8.95
CA GLY A 102 2.40 17.07 -9.91
C GLY A 102 3.71 17.82 -9.67
N ARG A 103 4.06 18.04 -8.39
CA ARG A 103 5.32 18.69 -7.98
C ARG A 103 6.56 17.88 -8.34
N LEU A 104 6.49 16.55 -8.30
CA LEU A 104 7.59 15.63 -8.60
C LEU A 104 7.80 15.40 -10.11
N GLY A 105 7.26 16.26 -10.97
CA GLY A 105 7.54 16.19 -12.41
C GLY A 105 6.93 14.97 -13.09
N MET A 106 5.72 14.57 -12.69
CA MET A 106 5.00 13.47 -13.33
C MET A 106 4.96 13.64 -14.86
N PRO A 107 5.24 12.56 -15.62
CA PRO A 107 5.22 12.59 -17.07
C PRO A 107 3.81 12.93 -17.52
N SER A 108 3.75 13.69 -18.61
CA SER A 108 2.46 13.97 -19.25
C SER A 108 1.78 12.67 -19.64
N GLU A 109 0.44 12.68 -19.67
CA GLU A 109 -0.32 11.51 -20.07
C GLU A 109 0.03 11.03 -21.48
N GLU A 110 0.29 11.98 -22.38
CA GLU A 110 0.72 11.68 -23.74
C GLU A 110 2.05 10.92 -23.75
N GLU A 111 3.01 11.32 -22.91
CA GLU A 111 4.29 10.63 -22.78
C GLU A 111 4.13 9.22 -22.20
N VAL A 112 3.27 9.06 -21.20
CA VAL A 112 2.93 7.76 -20.61
C VAL A 112 2.31 6.85 -21.66
N HIS A 113 1.29 7.31 -22.37
CA HIS A 113 0.62 6.53 -23.41
C HIS A 113 1.54 6.19 -24.57
N ARG A 114 2.37 7.15 -25.01
CA ARG A 114 3.38 6.92 -26.06
C ARG A 114 4.36 5.82 -25.67
N LYS A 115 4.85 5.83 -24.43
CA LYS A 115 5.78 4.80 -23.92
C LYS A 115 5.11 3.45 -23.70
N LEU A 116 3.85 3.44 -23.27
CA LEU A 116 3.07 2.21 -23.02
C LEU A 116 2.35 1.68 -24.27
N GLY A 117 2.49 2.32 -25.44
CA GLY A 117 1.83 1.90 -26.69
C GLY A 117 0.30 2.00 -26.65
N ARG A 118 -0.27 2.90 -25.83
CA ARG A 118 -1.72 3.04 -25.67
C ARG A 118 -2.31 4.09 -26.61
N PRO A 119 -3.54 3.90 -27.10
CA PRO A 119 -4.19 4.87 -27.97
C PRO A 119 -4.46 6.19 -27.24
N SER A 120 -4.08 7.31 -27.86
CA SER A 120 -4.17 8.67 -27.30
C SER A 120 -5.60 9.23 -27.17
N GLY A 121 -6.64 8.44 -27.50
CA GLY A 121 -8.02 8.90 -27.62
C GLY A 121 -8.82 9.02 -26.31
N GLN A 122 -8.23 8.68 -25.17
CA GLN A 122 -8.86 8.80 -23.85
C GLN A 122 -7.82 9.28 -22.83
N ALA A 123 -7.32 10.50 -23.04
CA ALA A 123 -6.49 11.14 -22.04
C ALA A 123 -7.39 11.58 -20.87
N GLU A 124 -7.32 10.84 -19.77
CA GLU A 124 -7.95 11.20 -18.50
C GLU A 124 -7.01 12.12 -17.73
N GLU A 125 -7.30 13.43 -17.79
CA GLU A 125 -6.58 14.41 -17.01
C GLU A 125 -6.67 14.07 -15.52
N GLN A 126 -5.52 14.09 -14.82
CA GLN A 126 -5.42 13.99 -13.36
C GLN A 126 -6.47 14.85 -12.64
N GLY A 127 -6.69 16.05 -13.16
CA GLY A 127 -7.65 17.01 -12.62
C GLY A 127 -9.11 16.58 -12.76
N SER A 128 -9.46 15.69 -13.70
CA SER A 128 -10.81 15.12 -13.78
C SER A 128 -11.09 14.22 -12.58
N ALA A 129 -10.26 13.18 -12.37
CA ALA A 129 -10.52 12.18 -11.34
C ALA A 129 -10.58 12.78 -9.92
N VAL A 130 -9.70 13.73 -9.60
CA VAL A 130 -9.75 14.44 -8.32
C VAL A 130 -11.02 15.28 -8.19
N ARG A 131 -11.44 16.00 -9.25
CA ARG A 131 -12.70 16.76 -9.26
C ARG A 131 -13.91 15.85 -9.04
N ASP A 132 -13.91 14.68 -9.68
CA ASP A 132 -14.98 13.69 -9.51
C ASP A 132 -15.09 13.21 -8.05
N ILE A 133 -13.95 12.94 -7.41
CA ILE A 133 -13.90 12.57 -5.98
C ILE A 133 -14.48 13.69 -5.09
N HIS A 134 -14.07 14.94 -5.32
CA HIS A 134 -14.59 16.09 -4.57
C HIS A 134 -16.08 16.32 -4.82
N ALA A 135 -16.57 16.08 -6.05
CA ALA A 135 -17.98 16.19 -6.38
C ALA A 135 -18.83 15.16 -5.62
N VAL A 136 -18.39 13.91 -5.55
CA VAL A 136 -19.06 12.85 -4.78
C VAL A 136 -19.08 13.18 -3.29
N ALA A 137 -17.96 13.67 -2.74
CA ALA A 137 -17.92 14.08 -1.35
C ALA A 137 -18.86 15.27 -1.07
N ALA A 138 -18.91 16.26 -1.97
CA ALA A 138 -19.80 17.40 -1.84
C ALA A 138 -21.29 17.00 -1.85
N ASP A 139 -21.70 16.13 -2.78
CA ASP A 139 -23.07 15.61 -2.82
C ASP A 139 -23.41 14.85 -1.53
N LEU A 140 -22.53 13.95 -1.07
CA LEU A 140 -22.75 13.22 0.17
C LEU A 140 -22.85 14.16 1.39
N ARG A 141 -21.99 15.18 1.47
CA ARG A 141 -22.04 16.19 2.53
C ARG A 141 -23.35 16.97 2.53
N GLU A 142 -23.88 17.32 1.35
CA GLU A 142 -25.18 17.98 1.22
C GLU A 142 -26.30 17.10 1.79
N LYS A 143 -26.30 15.79 1.48
CA LYS A 143 -27.29 14.85 2.04
C LYS A 143 -27.20 14.74 3.56
N VAL A 144 -25.98 14.71 4.12
CA VAL A 144 -25.76 14.74 5.58
C VAL A 144 -26.31 16.03 6.20
N LEU A 145 -26.05 17.18 5.58
CA LEU A 145 -26.51 18.49 6.08
C LEU A 145 -28.04 18.59 6.14
N VAL A 146 -28.75 18.07 5.13
CA VAL A 146 -30.21 18.06 5.10
C VAL A 146 -30.79 17.10 6.14
N GLY A 147 -29.99 16.14 6.63
CA GLY A 147 -30.44 15.08 7.52
C GLY A 147 -31.39 14.11 6.82
N ASP A 148 -31.34 14.07 5.48
CA ASP A 148 -32.24 13.25 4.68
C ASP A 148 -31.81 11.79 4.77
N GLN A 149 -32.79 10.90 4.93
CA GLN A 149 -32.46 9.48 4.85
C GLN A 149 -32.22 9.11 3.40
N LEU A 150 -31.00 8.66 3.13
CA LEU A 150 -30.65 8.18 1.80
C LEU A 150 -31.51 6.94 1.49
N THR A 151 -32.28 7.01 0.41
CA THR A 151 -32.90 5.79 -0.12
C THR A 151 -31.81 4.79 -0.49
N ARG A 152 -32.13 3.49 -0.51
CA ARG A 152 -31.17 2.46 -0.96
C ARG A 152 -30.67 2.72 -2.39
N GLU A 153 -31.52 3.29 -3.24
CA GLU A 153 -31.19 3.65 -4.61
C GLU A 153 -30.18 4.80 -4.66
N THR A 154 -30.42 5.88 -3.91
CA THR A 154 -29.50 7.03 -3.84
C THR A 154 -28.16 6.64 -3.20
N SER A 155 -28.19 5.85 -2.13
CA SER A 155 -26.98 5.30 -1.50
C SER A 155 -26.14 4.48 -2.47
N ARG A 156 -26.79 3.63 -3.28
CA ARG A 156 -26.13 2.86 -4.34
C ARG A 156 -25.55 3.75 -5.43
N ALA A 157 -26.29 4.78 -5.88
CA ALA A 157 -25.81 5.71 -6.88
C ALA A 157 -24.52 6.43 -6.42
N ILE A 158 -24.48 6.91 -5.17
CA ILE A 158 -23.30 7.53 -4.58
C ILE A 158 -22.12 6.55 -4.52
N ALA A 159 -22.35 5.30 -4.11
CA ALA A 159 -21.31 4.28 -4.07
C ALA A 159 -20.77 3.96 -5.48
N ASP A 160 -21.64 3.86 -6.48
CA ASP A 160 -21.27 3.62 -7.88
C ASP A 160 -20.47 4.81 -8.45
N ASP A 161 -20.84 6.06 -8.12
CA ASP A 161 -20.07 7.25 -8.48
C ASP A 161 -18.70 7.29 -7.79
N ALA A 162 -18.65 6.91 -6.51
CA ALA A 162 -17.41 6.83 -5.76
C ALA A 162 -16.44 5.80 -6.36
N ASP A 163 -16.95 4.61 -6.70
CA ASP A 163 -16.18 3.55 -7.35
C ASP A 163 -15.66 3.97 -8.73
N ARG A 164 -16.49 4.65 -9.54
CA ARG A 164 -16.05 5.22 -10.82
C ARG A 164 -14.93 6.24 -10.64
N ALA A 165 -15.04 7.14 -9.68
CA ALA A 165 -14.01 8.15 -9.42
C ALA A 165 -12.70 7.52 -8.92
N ALA A 166 -12.78 6.57 -7.98
CA ALA A 166 -11.63 5.84 -7.47
C ALA A 166 -10.93 5.01 -8.55
N THR A 167 -11.70 4.32 -9.40
CA THR A 167 -11.18 3.51 -10.51
C THR A 167 -10.38 4.35 -11.49
N ARG A 168 -10.91 5.54 -11.85
CA ARG A 168 -10.21 6.48 -12.75
C ARG A 168 -8.89 6.96 -12.15
N LEU A 169 -8.89 7.37 -10.87
CA LEU A 169 -7.65 7.76 -10.21
C LEU A 169 -6.66 6.60 -10.07
N SER A 170 -7.13 5.40 -9.74
CA SER A 170 -6.30 4.20 -9.62
C SER A 170 -5.62 3.83 -10.95
N LYS A 171 -6.37 3.88 -12.06
CA LYS A 171 -5.85 3.69 -13.41
C LYS A 171 -4.79 4.75 -13.74
N TYR A 172 -5.10 6.03 -13.50
CA TYR A 172 -4.15 7.13 -13.64
C TYR A 172 -2.84 6.83 -12.92
N LEU A 173 -2.88 6.51 -11.62
CA LEU A 173 -1.72 6.23 -10.79
C LEU A 173 -0.94 4.99 -11.24
N THR A 174 -1.64 3.97 -11.73
CA THR A 174 -1.04 2.72 -12.22
C THR A 174 -0.22 2.93 -13.46
N ASP A 175 -0.75 3.69 -14.43
CA ASP A 175 -0.05 3.94 -15.67
C ASP A 175 1.26 4.69 -15.45
N ARG A 176 1.29 5.63 -14.49
CA ARG A 176 2.52 6.33 -14.14
C ARG A 176 3.47 5.44 -13.37
N ALA A 177 2.99 4.63 -12.43
CA ALA A 177 3.86 3.68 -11.75
C ALA A 177 4.54 2.71 -12.73
N THR A 178 3.80 2.18 -13.71
CA THR A 178 4.34 1.34 -14.79
C THR A 178 5.34 2.12 -15.65
N TYR A 179 5.06 3.38 -16.00
CA TYR A 179 6.00 4.22 -16.73
C TYR A 179 7.37 4.32 -16.05
N PHE A 180 7.41 4.47 -14.71
CA PHE A 180 8.63 4.65 -13.92
C PHE A 180 9.34 3.35 -13.57
N LEU A 181 8.59 2.30 -13.30
CA LEU A 181 9.16 1.00 -12.99
C LEU A 181 9.76 0.31 -14.22
N GLY A 182 9.42 0.77 -15.43
CA GLY A 182 9.66 -0.01 -16.65
C GLY A 182 8.62 -1.13 -16.73
N ASP A 183 8.61 -1.90 -17.82
CA ASP A 183 7.65 -2.98 -18.05
C ASP A 183 7.88 -4.15 -17.07
N ILE A 184 7.55 -3.91 -15.81
CA ILE A 184 7.18 -4.93 -14.87
C ILE A 184 5.67 -4.94 -14.94
N GLY A 185 5.14 -5.84 -15.78
CA GLY A 185 3.71 -6.03 -15.96
C GLY A 185 2.97 -6.14 -14.62
N PRO A 186 1.63 -6.09 -14.62
CA PRO A 186 0.81 -6.03 -13.39
C PRO A 186 1.16 -7.10 -12.34
N ALA A 187 1.80 -8.20 -12.74
CA ALA A 187 2.31 -9.26 -11.88
C ALA A 187 3.41 -8.83 -10.87
N ALA A 188 4.24 -7.83 -11.18
CA ALA A 188 5.35 -7.44 -10.29
C ALA A 188 5.02 -6.30 -9.33
N MET A 189 3.97 -5.51 -9.61
CA MET A 189 3.39 -4.59 -8.62
C MET A 189 2.43 -5.29 -7.65
N ALA A 190 1.99 -6.51 -7.98
CA ALA A 190 1.30 -7.40 -7.04
C ALA A 190 2.25 -8.06 -6.01
N ALA A 191 3.57 -7.91 -6.19
CA ALA A 191 4.58 -8.35 -5.23
C ALA A 191 4.90 -7.23 -4.21
N GLN A 192 3.93 -6.94 -3.34
CA GLN A 192 4.25 -6.52 -1.96
C GLN A 192 4.81 -7.73 -1.20
N PRO A 193 5.63 -7.53 -0.14
CA PRO A 193 6.40 -8.62 0.46
C PRO A 193 5.47 -9.71 1.04
N GLY A 194 5.58 -10.91 0.47
CA GLY A 194 5.34 -12.18 1.17
C GLY A 194 3.89 -12.63 1.33
N TYR A 195 3.21 -12.95 0.23
CA TYR A 195 2.11 -13.92 0.25
C TYR A 195 2.35 -14.97 -0.84
N PRO A 196 2.49 -16.27 -0.51
CA PRO A 196 2.68 -17.31 -1.52
C PRO A 196 1.37 -17.55 -2.28
N LEU A 197 1.38 -17.19 -3.56
CA LEU A 197 0.32 -17.51 -4.52
C LEU A 197 0.53 -18.95 -5.03
N SER A 198 -0.15 -19.93 -4.45
CA SER A 198 -0.13 -21.31 -4.96
C SER A 198 -1.28 -21.53 -5.94
N SER A 199 -0.93 -21.76 -7.21
CA SER A 199 -1.84 -22.22 -8.27
C SER A 199 -2.14 -23.72 -8.12
N PRO A 200 -3.32 -24.23 -8.54
CA PRO A 200 -3.70 -25.62 -8.38
C PRO A 200 -3.21 -26.48 -9.56
N GLY A 201 -2.54 -27.60 -9.29
CA GLY A 201 -2.31 -28.64 -10.30
C GLY A 201 -1.25 -29.69 -9.98
N LEU A 202 -1.72 -30.95 -9.91
CA LEU A 202 -1.03 -32.24 -10.17
C LEU A 202 -0.26 -32.94 -9.02
N HIS A 203 -1.00 -33.82 -8.33
CA HIS A 203 -0.70 -35.21 -7.93
C HIS A 203 0.77 -35.65 -7.69
N HIS A 204 1.11 -36.02 -6.44
CA HIS A 204 1.59 -37.37 -6.08
C HIS A 204 1.46 -37.63 -4.56
N PRO A 205 1.28 -38.91 -4.13
CA PRO A 205 0.80 -39.26 -2.81
C PRO A 205 1.94 -39.52 -1.82
N ILE A 206 1.87 -38.95 -0.62
CA ILE A 206 2.46 -39.57 0.57
C ILE A 206 1.36 -39.61 1.64
N ARG A 207 1.02 -40.85 1.97
CA ARG A 207 0.15 -41.32 3.02
C ARG A 207 0.75 -40.99 4.38
N ASN A 208 -0.04 -40.35 5.25
CA ASN A 208 -0.06 -40.64 6.67
C ASN A 208 -1.51 -40.50 7.15
N GLU A 209 -2.03 -41.62 7.64
CA GLU A 209 -3.38 -41.85 8.15
C GLU A 209 -3.59 -41.17 9.52
N GLN A 210 -4.76 -40.52 9.64
CA GLN A 210 -5.64 -40.40 10.83
C GLN A 210 -5.13 -39.52 11.98
N ASP A 211 -5.86 -38.46 12.40
CA ASP A 211 -7.27 -38.46 12.77
C ASP A 211 -8.17 -37.48 12.00
N GLU A 212 -9.36 -37.97 11.64
CA GLU A 212 -10.45 -37.27 10.98
C GLU A 212 -11.40 -36.62 12.01
N VAL A 213 -11.55 -35.30 12.00
CA VAL A 213 -12.84 -34.61 12.27
C VAL A 213 -12.88 -33.28 11.52
N GLY A 214 -13.74 -33.17 10.51
CA GLY A 214 -14.32 -31.91 10.03
C GLY A 214 -13.41 -31.00 9.19
N ASP A 215 -13.33 -31.26 7.89
CA ASP A 215 -12.75 -30.38 6.88
C ASP A 215 -13.66 -29.13 6.67
N SER A 216 -13.54 -28.16 7.58
CA SER A 216 -13.79 -26.75 7.26
C SER A 216 -12.43 -26.12 6.96
N THR A 217 -12.18 -25.80 5.69
CA THR A 217 -10.97 -25.08 5.30
C THR A 217 -11.02 -23.66 5.87
N PHE A 218 -10.59 -23.50 7.12
CA PHE A 218 -10.54 -22.22 7.80
C PHE A 218 -9.63 -21.27 7.03
N THR A 219 -10.15 -20.10 6.64
CA THR A 219 -9.37 -19.06 5.96
C THR A 219 -8.94 -18.03 6.99
N PRO A 220 -7.63 -17.77 7.18
CA PRO A 220 -7.17 -16.75 8.10
C PRO A 220 -7.73 -15.37 7.75
N PHE A 221 -8.12 -14.61 8.77
CA PHE A 221 -8.66 -13.26 8.59
C PHE A 221 -8.23 -12.33 9.71
N TRP A 222 -8.17 -11.04 9.41
CA TRP A 222 -7.88 -10.01 10.39
C TRP A 222 -9.16 -9.63 11.14
N PHE A 223 -9.05 -9.38 12.43
CA PHE A 223 -10.17 -8.88 13.22
C PHE A 223 -9.74 -7.88 14.30
N ALA A 224 -10.68 -7.07 14.76
CA ALA A 224 -10.52 -6.18 15.91
C ALA A 224 -11.58 -6.48 16.98
N VAL A 225 -11.24 -6.23 18.25
CA VAL A 225 -12.14 -6.44 19.40
C VAL A 225 -12.81 -5.13 19.84
N PRO A 226 -14.09 -5.15 20.27
CA PRO A 226 -14.80 -3.94 20.71
C PRO A 226 -14.42 -3.51 22.13
N CYS A 227 -14.02 -4.46 22.97
CA CYS A 227 -13.56 -4.27 24.34
C CYS A 227 -12.33 -5.15 24.59
N GLN A 228 -11.63 -4.90 25.70
CA GLN A 228 -10.45 -5.67 26.06
C GLN A 228 -10.81 -7.14 26.32
N ARG A 229 -10.06 -8.08 25.76
CA ARG A 229 -10.34 -9.53 25.86
C ARG A 229 -9.08 -10.33 26.15
N ALA A 230 -9.10 -11.16 27.18
CA ALA A 230 -8.01 -12.07 27.47
C ALA A 230 -8.03 -13.27 26.51
N LEU A 231 -6.85 -13.75 26.13
CA LEU A 231 -6.69 -15.01 25.41
C LEU A 231 -6.48 -16.16 26.39
N GLN A 232 -7.07 -17.30 26.11
CA GLN A 232 -6.72 -18.56 26.75
C GLN A 232 -5.47 -19.14 26.07
N GLY A 233 -4.57 -19.76 26.81
CA GLY A 233 -3.47 -20.54 26.26
C GLY A 233 -4.01 -21.77 25.52
N GLU A 234 -3.26 -22.25 24.52
CA GLU A 234 -3.67 -23.40 23.70
C GLU A 234 -3.90 -24.68 24.54
N ASP A 235 -3.18 -24.83 25.65
CA ASP A 235 -3.34 -25.95 26.61
C ASP A 235 -4.51 -25.75 27.61
N GLY A 236 -5.33 -24.71 27.42
CA GLY A 236 -6.47 -24.40 28.31
C GLY A 236 -6.09 -23.68 29.61
N GLY A 237 -4.84 -23.26 29.80
CA GLY A 237 -4.39 -22.38 30.88
C GLY A 237 -4.44 -20.89 30.51
N PRO A 238 -4.22 -19.93 31.42
CA PRO A 238 -4.16 -18.51 31.06
C PRO A 238 -2.93 -18.22 30.19
N SER A 239 -3.11 -17.56 29.03
CA SER A 239 -1.98 -17.19 28.15
C SER A 239 -1.19 -15.98 28.66
N GLY A 240 -1.82 -15.15 29.50
CA GLY A 240 -1.28 -13.85 29.92
C GLY A 240 -1.35 -12.75 28.84
N VAL A 241 -1.94 -13.04 27.69
CA VAL A 241 -2.08 -12.10 26.57
C VAL A 241 -3.49 -11.50 26.56
N GLU A 242 -3.57 -10.18 26.38
CA GLU A 242 -4.82 -9.43 26.30
C GLU A 242 -4.91 -8.64 25.01
N LEU A 243 -6.04 -8.78 24.32
CA LEU A 243 -6.40 -8.03 23.14
C LEU A 243 -7.00 -6.68 23.55
N ALA A 244 -6.52 -5.60 22.95
CA ALA A 244 -7.00 -4.25 23.20
C ALA A 244 -7.88 -3.76 22.04
N PRO A 245 -8.91 -2.92 22.31
CA PRO A 245 -9.66 -2.25 21.27
C PRO A 245 -8.77 -1.35 20.40
N GLY A 246 -9.09 -1.26 19.12
CA GLY A 246 -8.35 -0.44 18.15
C GLY A 246 -7.12 -1.10 17.53
N SER A 247 -6.76 -2.31 17.97
CA SER A 247 -5.71 -3.14 17.38
C SER A 247 -6.29 -4.26 16.53
N TRP A 248 -5.59 -4.62 15.44
CA TRP A 248 -5.94 -5.73 14.56
C TRP A 248 -5.12 -6.97 14.90
N TYR A 249 -5.79 -8.11 14.92
CA TYR A 249 -5.23 -9.42 15.27
C TYR A 249 -5.56 -10.44 14.20
N LEU A 250 -4.71 -11.46 14.03
CA LEU A 250 -4.90 -12.48 13.01
C LEU A 250 -5.55 -13.72 13.61
N ALA A 251 -6.74 -14.08 13.12
CA ALA A 251 -7.33 -15.39 13.38
C ALA A 251 -6.73 -16.40 12.40
N VAL A 252 -6.13 -17.48 12.92
CA VAL A 252 -5.39 -18.47 12.12
C VAL A 252 -6.07 -19.83 12.05
N ALA A 253 -6.93 -20.14 13.02
CA ALA A 253 -7.76 -21.34 13.03
C ALA A 253 -9.06 -21.09 13.82
N GLU A 254 -10.08 -21.90 13.56
CA GLU A 254 -11.24 -22.06 14.44
C GLU A 254 -11.01 -23.30 15.29
N VAL A 255 -11.10 -23.14 16.61
CA VAL A 255 -10.91 -24.22 17.59
C VAL A 255 -12.20 -24.44 18.36
N ALA A 256 -12.31 -25.58 19.05
CA ALA A 256 -13.49 -25.89 19.83
C ALA A 256 -13.74 -24.80 20.90
N GLY A 257 -14.73 -23.94 20.66
CA GLY A 257 -15.11 -22.86 21.57
C GLY A 257 -14.55 -21.47 21.24
N GLY A 258 -13.80 -21.28 20.15
CA GLY A 258 -13.25 -19.95 19.84
C GLY A 258 -12.40 -19.85 18.57
N LEU A 259 -11.66 -18.74 18.46
CA LEU A 259 -10.68 -18.52 17.39
C LEU A 259 -9.27 -18.65 17.95
N LEU A 260 -8.39 -19.37 17.26
CA LEU A 260 -6.96 -19.30 17.52
C LEU A 260 -6.42 -17.99 16.94
N VAL A 261 -5.88 -17.15 17.81
CA VAL A 261 -5.39 -15.81 17.51
C VAL A 261 -3.87 -15.80 17.59
N GLN A 262 -3.24 -15.15 16.61
CA GLN A 262 -1.81 -14.84 16.63
C GLN A 262 -1.62 -13.31 16.71
N THR A 263 -0.87 -12.85 17.72
CA THR A 263 -0.49 -11.44 17.86
C THR A 263 0.72 -11.10 16.98
N GLU A 264 0.99 -9.81 16.77
CA GLU A 264 2.17 -9.35 16.01
C GLU A 264 3.49 -9.83 16.64
N GLU A 265 3.53 -9.97 17.96
CA GLU A 265 4.69 -10.48 18.71
C GLU A 265 4.87 -11.99 18.55
N GLY A 266 3.98 -12.66 17.78
CA GLY A 266 4.01 -14.09 17.52
C GLY A 266 3.41 -14.93 18.64
N LEU A 267 2.87 -14.31 19.70
CA LEU A 267 2.18 -15.01 20.78
C LEU A 267 0.83 -15.54 20.27
N ARG A 268 0.45 -16.73 20.75
CA ARG A 268 -0.78 -17.42 20.35
C ARG A 268 -1.67 -17.70 21.54
N GLY A 269 -2.98 -17.62 21.29
CA GLY A 269 -3.98 -18.01 22.26
C GLY A 269 -5.37 -18.07 21.65
N VAL A 270 -6.28 -18.69 22.37
CA VAL A 270 -7.67 -18.91 21.96
C VAL A 270 -8.53 -17.76 22.48
N LEU A 271 -9.25 -17.12 21.57
CA LEU A 271 -10.30 -16.15 21.86
C LEU A 271 -11.65 -16.87 21.89
N GLU A 272 -12.17 -17.13 23.09
CA GLU A 272 -13.49 -17.77 23.26
C GLU A 272 -14.63 -16.80 22.92
N GLU A 273 -14.52 -15.55 23.38
CA GLU A 273 -15.55 -14.54 23.16
C GLU A 273 -15.39 -13.88 21.78
N THR A 274 -16.02 -14.48 20.77
CA THR A 274 -16.00 -13.99 19.38
C THR A 274 -17.14 -13.01 19.05
N VAL A 275 -18.03 -12.74 20.00
CA VAL A 275 -19.19 -11.85 19.81
C VAL A 275 -18.72 -10.43 19.51
N GLY A 276 -19.28 -9.78 18.49
CA GLY A 276 -18.99 -8.37 18.19
C GLY A 276 -17.58 -8.06 17.67
N ILE A 277 -16.78 -9.07 17.31
CA ILE A 277 -15.51 -8.82 16.61
C ILE A 277 -15.77 -8.20 15.24
N GLN A 278 -14.94 -7.23 14.86
CA GLN A 278 -14.97 -6.63 13.53
C GLN A 278 -14.00 -7.40 12.65
N ARG A 279 -14.47 -7.99 11.54
CA ARG A 279 -13.62 -8.75 10.60
C ARG A 279 -13.22 -7.87 9.41
N GLY A 280 -12.02 -8.09 8.87
CA GLY A 280 -11.46 -7.35 7.74
C GLY A 280 -10.77 -8.24 6.71
#